data_AF-A0A164E2V8-F1
#
_entry.id   AF-A0A164E2V8-F1
#
_cell.length_a   1.000
_cell.length_b   1.000
_cell.length_c   1.000
_cell.angle_alpha   90.00
_cell.angle_beta   90.00
_cell.angle_gamma   90.00
#
_symmetry.space_group_name_H-M   'P 1'
#
loop_
_entity.id
_entity.type
_entity.pdbx_description
1 polymer ?
#
loop_
_entity_poly.entity_id
_entity_poly.type
_entity_poly.pdbx_seq_one_letter_code
_entity_poly.pdbx_strand_id
1 'polypeptide(L)'
;HRYLQLRHESMQRNIRLRSEIAMKMREFLIRSHGFVDIETPTLFRRTPGGAQEFVVPTRMPGKFYSLVQSPQQFKQLLMVG
;
A
#
# COMPACT_ATOMS: atom_id res chain seq x y z
N HIS A 1 -0.44 12.32 23.08
CA HIS A 1 -0.60 10.85 22.92
C HIS A 1 -1.63 10.51 21.83
N ARG A 2 -1.21 9.99 20.67
CA ARG A 2 -2.12 9.70 19.55
C ARG A 2 -3.21 8.69 19.90
N TYR A 3 -2.87 7.66 20.68
CA TYR A 3 -3.82 6.63 21.11
C TYR A 3 -4.99 7.18 21.95
N LEU A 4 -4.79 8.25 22.73
CA LEU A 4 -5.89 8.94 23.43
C LEU A 4 -6.71 9.79 22.47
N GLN A 5 -6.06 10.50 21.54
CA GLN A 5 -6.74 11.30 20.51
C GLN A 5 -7.66 10.46 19.62
N LEU A 6 -7.37 9.18 19.42
CA LEU A 6 -8.26 8.27 18.71
C LEU A 6 -9.65 8.18 19.34
N ARG A 7 -9.82 8.52 20.63
CA ARG A 7 -11.12 8.53 21.30
C ARG A 7 -11.95 9.78 21.00
N HIS A 8 -11.34 10.84 20.47
CA HIS A 8 -12.07 12.07 20.15
C HIS A 8 -13.03 11.82 18.99
N GLU A 9 -14.22 12.39 19.10
CA GLU A 9 -15.29 12.21 18.11
C GLU A 9 -14.85 12.57 16.69
N SER A 10 -14.10 13.66 16.52
CA SER A 10 -13.56 14.08 15.22
C SER A 10 -12.63 13.02 14.61
N MET A 11 -11.76 12.42 15.40
CA MET A 11 -10.84 11.38 14.92
C MET A 11 -11.59 10.08 14.60
N GLN A 12 -12.55 9.70 15.45
CA GLN A 12 -13.45 8.56 15.23
C GLN A 12 -14.22 8.70 13.92
N ARG A 13 -14.83 9.88 13.69
CA ARG A 13 -15.57 10.18 12.45
C ARG A 13 -14.66 10.07 11.22
N ASN A 14 -13.45 10.62 11.29
CA ASN A 14 -12.50 10.58 10.17
C ASN A 14 -12.08 9.14 9.81
N ILE A 15 -11.78 8.30 10.81
CA ILE A 15 -11.35 6.92 10.57
C ILE A 15 -12.51 6.07 10.03
N ARG A 16 -13.72 6.22 10.57
CA ARG A 16 -14.92 5.53 10.08
C ARG A 16 -15.26 5.92 8.65
N LEU A 17 -15.25 7.22 8.36
CA LEU A 17 -15.49 7.73 7.00
C LEU A 17 -14.47 7.20 6.00
N ARG A 18 -13.17 7.23 6.36
CA ARG A 18 -12.11 6.64 5.52
C ARG A 18 -12.36 5.15 5.25
N SER A 19 -12.77 4.39 6.26
CA SER A 19 -13.06 2.96 6.13
C SER A 19 -14.24 2.71 5.19
N GLU A 20 -15.33 3.47 5.36
CA GLU A 20 -16.53 3.36 4.53
C GLU A 20 -16.24 3.67 3.06
N ILE A 21 -15.53 4.77 2.79
CA ILE A 21 -15.14 5.17 1.43
C ILE A 21 -14.26 4.09 0.79
N ALA A 22 -13.24 3.60 1.51
CA ALA A 22 -12.36 2.56 0.98
C ALA A 22 -13.12 1.27 0.65
N MET A 23 -14.11 0.89 1.46
CA MET A 23 -14.95 -0.28 1.19
C MET A 23 -15.82 -0.07 -0.06
N LYS A 24 -16.50 1.08 -0.17
CA LYS A 24 -17.34 1.40 -1.34
C LYS A 24 -16.56 1.42 -2.64
N MET A 25 -15.34 1.96 -2.63
CA MET A 25 -14.45 1.93 -3.80
C MET A 25 -14.09 0.50 -4.20
N ARG A 26 -13.72 -0.37 -3.24
CA ARG A 26 -13.44 -1.78 -3.53
C ARG A 26 -14.66 -2.51 -4.08
N GLU A 27 -15.82 -2.32 -3.46
CA GLU A 27 -17.06 -2.96 -3.89
C GLU A 27 -17.39 -2.59 -5.35
N PHE A 28 -17.29 -1.30 -5.70
CA PHE A 28 -17.53 -0.82 -7.06
C PHE A 28 -16.55 -1.41 -8.08
N LEU A 29 -15.25 -1.45 -7.76
CA LEU A 29 -14.24 -1.99 -8.68
C LEU A 29 -14.40 -3.50 -8.87
N ILE A 30 -14.57 -4.24 -7.77
CA ILE A 30 -14.62 -5.70 -7.81
C ILE A 30 -15.96 -6.19 -8.35
N ARG A 31 -17.07 -5.75 -7.76
CA ARG A 31 -18.41 -6.30 -8.09
C ARG A 31 -18.98 -5.72 -9.38
N SER A 32 -18.81 -4.42 -9.61
CA SER A 32 -19.42 -3.77 -10.76
C SER A 32 -18.53 -3.79 -12.00
N HIS A 33 -17.21 -3.89 -11.84
CA HIS A 33 -16.26 -3.83 -12.96
C HIS A 33 -15.35 -5.07 -13.08
N GLY A 34 -15.53 -6.08 -12.23
CA GLY A 34 -14.82 -7.35 -12.32
C GLY A 34 -13.32 -7.29 -12.00
N PHE A 35 -12.85 -6.23 -11.33
CA PHE A 35 -11.46 -6.16 -10.90
C PHE A 35 -11.16 -7.18 -9.80
N VAL A 36 -9.90 -7.63 -9.75
CA VAL A 36 -9.39 -8.48 -8.67
C VAL A 36 -8.49 -7.63 -7.77
N ASP A 37 -8.72 -7.66 -6.46
CA ASP A 37 -7.83 -7.02 -5.48
C ASP A 37 -6.61 -7.91 -5.26
N ILE A 38 -5.43 -7.41 -5.62
CA ILE A 38 -4.17 -8.17 -5.62
C ILE A 38 -3.18 -7.45 -4.69
N GLU A 39 -2.76 -8.14 -3.63
CA GLU A 39 -1.68 -7.67 -2.78
C GLU A 39 -0.32 -7.87 -3.46
N THR A 40 0.47 -6.81 -3.56
CA THR A 40 1.81 -6.84 -4.15
C THR A 40 2.89 -6.71 -3.07
N PRO A 41 4.07 -7.35 -3.22
CA PRO A 41 5.15 -7.25 -2.24
C PRO A 41 5.57 -5.82 -1.91
N THR A 42 5.78 -5.53 -0.63
CA THR A 42 6.24 -4.21 -0.14
C THR A 42 7.75 -4.07 -0.11
N LEU A 43 8.47 -5.19 0.05
CA LEU A 43 9.93 -5.28 -0.03
C LEU A 43 10.35 -5.68 -1.43
N PHE A 44 11.08 -4.81 -2.12
CA PHE A 44 11.47 -5.03 -3.50
C PHE A 44 12.92 -4.60 -3.79
N ARG A 45 13.39 -4.88 -5.00
CA ARG A 45 14.69 -4.39 -5.48
C ARG A 45 14.59 -2.88 -5.72
N ARG A 46 15.64 -2.15 -5.34
CA ARG A 46 15.75 -0.71 -5.61
C ARG A 46 15.60 -0.41 -7.09
N THR A 47 14.78 0.58 -7.43
CA THR A 47 14.64 1.08 -8.81
C THR A 47 15.62 2.25 -9.02
N PRO A 48 16.62 2.13 -9.91
CA PRO A 48 17.52 3.24 -10.22
C PRO A 48 16.75 4.35 -10.98
N GLY A 49 16.96 5.61 -10.59
CA GLY A 49 16.37 6.79 -11.22
C GLY A 49 15.17 7.41 -10.50
N GLY A 50 14.64 6.77 -9.44
CA GLY A 50 13.56 7.30 -8.61
C GLY A 50 14.04 8.18 -7.45
N ALA A 51 13.08 8.71 -6.68
CA ALA A 51 13.35 9.38 -5.42
C ALA A 51 13.99 8.41 -4.40
N GLN A 52 14.55 8.93 -3.31
CA GLN A 52 15.19 8.10 -2.30
C GLN A 52 14.19 7.11 -1.67
N GLU A 53 14.57 5.83 -1.64
CA GLU A 53 13.77 4.75 -1.06
C GLU A 53 14.28 4.40 0.33
N PHE A 54 13.37 3.98 1.23
CA PHE A 54 13.75 3.41 2.51
C PHE A 54 14.33 2.01 2.31
N VAL A 55 15.52 1.77 2.85
CA VAL A 55 16.17 0.45 2.81
C VAL A 55 15.86 -0.37 4.05
N VAL A 56 15.59 -1.66 3.82
CA VAL A 56 15.34 -2.65 4.87
C VAL A 56 16.48 -3.68 4.81
N PRO A 57 17.32 -3.77 5.84
CA PRO A 57 18.42 -4.72 5.88
C PRO A 57 17.90 -6.15 5.91
N THR A 58 18.65 -7.06 5.29
CA THR A 58 18.39 -8.50 5.42
C THR A 58 19.35 -9.13 6.41
N ARG A 59 19.07 -10.37 6.82
CA ARG A 59 20.02 -11.17 7.61
C ARG A 59 21.29 -11.54 6.82
N MET A 60 21.24 -11.49 5.48
CA MET A 60 22.40 -11.76 4.65
C MET A 60 23.31 -10.52 4.57
N PRO A 61 24.60 -10.63 4.92
CA PRO A 61 25.52 -9.51 4.83
C PRO A 61 25.56 -8.89 3.43
N GLY A 62 25.53 -7.57 3.35
CA GLY A 62 25.62 -6.81 2.10
C GLY A 62 24.35 -6.80 1.24
N LYS A 63 23.24 -7.43 1.67
CA LYS A 63 21.97 -7.45 0.94
C LYS A 63 20.88 -6.65 1.65
N PHE A 64 20.12 -5.90 0.87
CA PHE A 64 19.04 -5.01 1.32
C PHE A 64 17.84 -5.12 0.39
N TYR A 65 16.65 -4.92 0.95
CA TYR A 65 15.46 -4.58 0.19
C TYR A 65 15.22 -3.06 0.25
N SER A 66 14.38 -2.58 -0.65
CA SER A 66 13.77 -1.25 -0.57
C SER A 66 12.27 -1.38 -0.30
N LEU A 67 11.69 -0.44 0.44
CA LEU A 67 10.24 -0.25 0.43
C LEU A 67 9.82 0.38 -0.91
N VAL A 68 8.83 -0.23 -1.56
CA VAL A 68 8.29 0.29 -2.82
C VAL A 68 7.65 1.67 -2.64
N GLN A 69 7.90 2.58 -3.57
CA GLN A 69 7.21 3.88 -3.61
C GLN A 69 5.79 3.76 -4.14
N SER A 70 5.57 2.84 -5.09
CA SER A 70 4.27 2.53 -5.67
C SER A 70 4.29 1.10 -6.25
N PRO A 71 3.13 0.46 -6.44
CA PRO A 71 3.06 -0.89 -7.02
C PRO A 71 3.22 -0.89 -8.56
N GLN A 72 3.70 0.19 -9.18
CA GLN A 72 3.67 0.39 -10.63
C GLN A 72 4.36 -0.73 -11.42
N GLN A 73 5.50 -1.25 -10.93
CA GLN A 73 6.21 -2.36 -11.59
C GLN A 73 5.39 -3.65 -11.58
N PHE A 74 4.78 -3.98 -10.44
CA PHE A 74 3.90 -5.15 -10.34
C PHE A 74 2.63 -4.97 -11.16
N LYS A 75 2.06 -3.76 -11.20
CA LYS A 75 0.91 -3.44 -12.06
C LYS A 75 1.23 -3.78 -13.53
N GLN A 76 2.40 -3.40 -14.04
CA GLN A 76 2.77 -3.73 -15.42
C GLN A 76 2.91 -5.24 -15.63
N LEU A 77 3.54 -5.95 -14.70
CA LEU A 77 3.68 -7.41 -14.79
C LEU A 77 2.34 -8.14 -14.76
N LEU A 78 1.40 -7.68 -13.92
CA LEU A 78 0.05 -8.24 -13.82
C LEU A 78 -0.84 -7.99 -15.05
N MET A 79 -0.47 -7.04 -15.93
CA MET A 79 -1.19 -6.81 -17.19
C MET A 79 -0.64 -7.65 -18.35
N VAL A 80 0.55 -8.24 -18.20
CA VAL A 80 1.21 -9.05 -19.23
C VAL A 80 0.91 -10.54 -19.07
N GLY A 81 0.66 -10.99 -17.85
CA GLY A 81 0.26 -12.37 -17.53
C GLY A 81 -1.21 -12.62 -17.78
#